data_AF-A0A1J3GUA3-F1
#
_entry.id   AF-A0A1J3GUA3-F1
#
_cell.length_a   1.000
_cell.length_b   1.000
_cell.length_c   1.000
_cell.angle_alpha   90.00
_cell.angle_beta   90.00
_cell.angle_gamma   90.00
#
_symmetry.space_group_name_H-M   'P 1'
#
loop_
_entity.id
_entity.type
_entity.pdbx_description
1 polymer ?
#
loop_
_entity_poly.entity_id
_entity_poly.type
_entity_poly.pdbx_seq_one_letter_code
_entity_poly.pdbx_strand_id
1 'polypeptide(L)'
;PELAEKFDRFLVESYVEDNKKIKWCPSVPHCGNAIRKEDDDGEVECSCGLQFCFGCLGESHSPCSCLMWNLWSKKCAEESETVTWMTANTQLCPKCSKPVNRISGCNLMTCICGQHFCWLCGGATGLDHTWTSISGHSCGRYNDDKEWQLERAKRDSNRYTHYHYQYKAHADSLKLEDKLKKSILKKAVLNSETKNQAVFNDYNWVIKGMDLLSRSRRILSNSFPFVFYMFGEELFKDEMSDKDREIKKNLFENQQVQLERDVEKLSESLEQPFDEYDDAQVLKMKGDIHKLGINVDNHCKKMYEWIDKELLGPSKFRFQHFIAPYRSEGIEKAIVFSDRG
;
A
#
# COMPACT_ATOMS: atom_id res chain seq x y z
N PRO A 1 33.87 22.79 -21.58
CA PRO A 1 33.29 21.42 -21.59
C PRO A 1 32.32 21.22 -20.41
N GLU A 2 32.81 21.21 -19.16
CA GLU A 2 31.96 20.99 -17.97
C GLU A 2 30.86 22.04 -17.74
N LEU A 3 31.12 23.31 -18.11
CA LEU A 3 30.14 24.39 -17.93
C LEU A 3 28.98 24.28 -18.94
N ALA A 4 29.28 23.82 -20.16
CA ALA A 4 28.29 23.62 -21.21
C ALA A 4 27.39 22.43 -20.87
N GLU A 5 27.97 21.31 -20.43
CA GLU A 5 27.20 20.14 -19.96
C GLU A 5 26.30 20.47 -18.75
N LYS A 6 26.78 21.31 -17.82
CA LYS A 6 25.94 21.79 -16.71
C LYS A 6 24.79 22.67 -17.18
N PHE A 7 25.03 23.52 -18.18
CA PHE A 7 24.01 24.39 -18.75
C PHE A 7 22.96 23.59 -19.52
N ASP A 8 23.38 22.64 -20.35
CA ASP A 8 22.49 21.76 -21.10
C ASP A 8 21.63 20.90 -20.16
N ARG A 9 22.23 20.36 -19.08
CA ARG A 9 21.47 19.65 -18.05
C ARG A 9 20.43 20.54 -17.39
N PHE A 10 20.79 21.77 -17.03
CA PHE A 10 19.86 22.72 -16.42
C PHE A 10 18.69 23.07 -17.36
N LEU A 11 18.97 23.23 -18.66
CA LEU A 11 17.92 23.46 -19.66
C LEU A 11 16.94 22.28 -19.75
N VAL A 12 17.46 21.05 -19.73
CA VAL A 12 16.63 19.83 -19.76
C VAL A 12 15.82 19.69 -18.47
N GLU A 13 16.44 19.92 -17.31
CA GLU A 13 15.77 19.91 -16.00
C GLU A 13 14.62 20.92 -15.98
N SER A 14 14.86 22.17 -16.36
CA SER A 14 13.82 23.20 -16.46
C SER A 14 12.70 22.82 -17.43
N TYR A 15 13.03 22.28 -18.62
CA TYR A 15 12.01 21.88 -19.59
C TYR A 15 11.12 20.74 -19.08
N VAL A 16 11.70 19.76 -18.36
CA VAL A 16 10.93 18.66 -17.78
C VAL A 16 10.08 19.14 -16.61
N GLU A 17 10.62 19.99 -15.74
CA GLU A 17 9.90 20.51 -14.57
C GLU A 17 8.72 21.42 -14.95
N ASP A 18 8.86 22.20 -16.03
CA ASP A 18 7.81 23.09 -16.53
C ASP A 18 6.73 22.37 -17.35
N ASN A 19 6.96 21.11 -17.74
CA ASN A 19 6.05 20.34 -18.59
C ASN A 19 5.32 19.22 -17.82
N LYS A 20 4.04 19.43 -17.51
CA LYS A 20 3.20 18.45 -16.78
C LYS A 20 3.15 17.06 -17.41
N LYS A 21 3.30 16.97 -18.73
CA LYS A 21 3.28 15.73 -19.52
C LYS A 21 4.59 14.97 -19.46
N ILE A 22 5.64 15.52 -18.85
CA ILE A 22 6.96 14.91 -18.78
C ILE A 22 7.40 14.86 -17.33
N LYS A 23 7.81 13.70 -16.84
CA LYS A 23 8.34 13.57 -15.48
C LYS A 23 9.57 12.70 -15.44
N TRP A 24 10.50 13.07 -14.55
CA TRP A 24 11.68 12.27 -14.28
C TRP A 24 11.32 10.93 -13.64
N CYS A 25 12.03 9.87 -14.02
CA CYS A 25 11.95 8.60 -13.34
C CYS A 25 12.52 8.75 -11.91
N PRO A 26 11.79 8.36 -10.85
CA PRO A 26 12.19 8.60 -9.46
C PRO A 26 13.20 7.58 -8.94
N SER A 27 13.90 6.84 -9.81
CA SER A 27 14.84 5.80 -9.38
C SER A 27 16.01 6.39 -8.59
N VAL A 28 16.48 5.64 -7.59
CA VAL A 28 17.63 6.01 -6.78
C VAL A 28 18.66 4.85 -6.79
N PRO A 29 19.92 5.09 -7.22
CA PRO A 29 20.45 6.32 -7.82
C PRO A 29 19.78 6.65 -9.17
N HIS A 30 19.80 7.93 -9.56
CA HIS A 30 19.09 8.46 -10.73
C HIS A 30 19.42 7.69 -12.01
N CYS A 31 18.40 7.13 -12.68
CA CYS A 31 18.59 6.48 -13.99
C CYS A 31 18.68 7.48 -15.14
N GLY A 32 18.34 8.76 -14.92
CA GLY A 32 18.44 9.82 -15.93
C GLY A 32 17.35 9.82 -17.00
N ASN A 33 16.36 8.93 -16.93
CA ASN A 33 15.28 8.87 -17.91
C ASN A 33 14.12 9.81 -17.53
N ALA A 34 13.59 10.53 -18.52
CA ALA A 34 12.31 11.24 -18.43
C ALA A 34 11.23 10.47 -19.19
N ILE A 35 10.01 10.42 -18.64
CA ILE A 35 8.86 9.75 -19.25
C ILE A 35 7.87 10.82 -19.70
N ARG A 36 7.48 10.76 -20.98
CA ARG A 36 6.42 11.60 -21.55
C ARG A 36 5.11 10.81 -21.65
N LYS A 37 4.00 11.41 -21.23
CA LYS A 37 2.65 10.86 -21.35
C LYS A 37 1.65 11.95 -21.76
N GLU A 38 0.70 11.61 -22.63
CA GLU A 38 -0.31 12.57 -23.09
C GLU A 38 -1.44 12.78 -22.06
N ASP A 39 -1.70 11.77 -21.22
CA ASP A 39 -2.63 11.81 -20.10
C ASP A 39 -1.87 11.94 -18.77
N ASP A 40 -2.34 12.79 -17.86
CA ASP A 40 -1.67 13.09 -16.59
C ASP A 40 -1.75 11.95 -15.55
N ASP A 41 -2.58 10.94 -15.79
CA ASP A 41 -2.96 9.96 -14.77
C ASP A 41 -2.57 8.51 -15.11
N GLY A 42 -2.13 7.75 -14.11
CA GLY A 42 -1.88 6.31 -14.20
C GLY A 42 -0.46 5.89 -13.82
N GLU A 43 -0.20 4.60 -13.87
CA GLU A 43 1.10 4.00 -13.54
C GLU A 43 1.92 3.75 -14.81
N VAL A 44 3.25 3.84 -14.69
CA VAL A 44 4.20 3.65 -15.81
C VAL A 44 5.41 2.83 -15.36
N GLU A 45 5.99 2.07 -16.29
CA GLU A 45 7.25 1.36 -16.10
C GLU A 45 8.35 2.05 -16.91
N CYS A 46 9.39 2.52 -16.22
CA CYS A 46 10.58 3.07 -16.87
C CYS A 46 11.38 1.95 -17.57
N SER A 47 12.17 2.28 -18.58
CA SER A 47 13.11 1.34 -19.22
C SER A 47 14.15 0.76 -18.24
N CYS A 48 14.39 1.41 -17.10
CA CYS A 48 15.20 0.85 -16.01
C CYS A 48 14.49 -0.25 -15.18
N GLY A 49 13.20 -0.50 -15.47
CA GLY A 49 12.36 -1.48 -14.79
C GLY A 49 11.60 -0.94 -13.57
N LEU A 50 11.80 0.33 -13.18
CA LEU A 50 11.07 0.93 -12.06
C LEU A 50 9.62 1.23 -12.46
N GLN A 51 8.67 0.68 -11.69
CA GLN A 51 7.24 0.97 -11.82
C GLN A 51 6.81 2.00 -10.77
N PHE A 52 6.17 3.08 -11.22
CA PHE A 52 5.75 4.17 -10.35
C PHE A 52 4.47 4.86 -10.84
N CYS A 53 3.81 5.59 -9.95
CA CYS A 53 2.66 6.40 -10.30
C CYS A 53 3.12 7.69 -10.98
N PHE A 54 2.67 7.94 -12.21
CA PHE A 54 3.02 9.16 -12.93
C PHE A 54 2.46 10.41 -12.23
N GLY A 55 1.31 10.32 -11.58
CA GLY A 55 0.68 11.44 -10.86
C GLY A 55 1.52 11.95 -9.69
N CYS A 56 1.85 11.08 -8.74
CA CYS A 56 2.51 11.44 -7.48
C CYS A 56 4.02 11.13 -7.41
N LEU A 57 4.58 10.44 -8.41
CA LEU A 57 5.96 9.95 -8.44
C LEU A 57 6.33 8.96 -7.32
N GLY A 58 5.34 8.52 -6.54
CA GLY A 58 5.47 7.45 -5.56
C GLY A 58 5.40 6.07 -6.20
N GLU A 59 5.50 5.04 -5.37
CA GLU A 59 5.32 3.66 -5.80
C GLU A 59 3.94 3.41 -6.42
N SER A 60 3.85 2.38 -7.26
CA SER A 60 2.58 1.98 -7.89
C SER A 60 1.59 1.55 -6.80
N HIS A 61 0.54 2.34 -6.63
CA HIS A 61 -0.35 2.27 -5.47
C HIS A 61 -1.79 1.86 -5.82
N SER A 62 -2.08 1.53 -7.08
CA SER A 62 -3.40 1.05 -7.48
C SER A 62 -3.77 -0.23 -6.70
N PRO A 63 -5.01 -0.37 -6.18
CA PRO A 63 -6.20 0.41 -6.47
C PRO A 63 -6.46 1.63 -5.55
N CYS A 64 -5.46 2.15 -4.84
CA CYS A 64 -5.60 3.43 -4.14
C CYS A 64 -5.45 4.62 -5.10
N SER A 65 -6.21 5.68 -4.83
CA SER A 65 -5.92 7.00 -5.38
C SER A 65 -4.65 7.58 -4.75
N CYS A 66 -4.00 8.55 -5.42
CA CYS A 66 -2.81 9.22 -4.88
C CYS A 66 -3.07 9.81 -3.48
N LEU A 67 -4.26 10.38 -3.25
CA LEU A 67 -4.64 10.94 -1.95
C LEU A 67 -4.72 9.88 -0.85
N MET A 68 -5.43 8.77 -1.11
CA MET A 68 -5.50 7.64 -0.17
C MET A 68 -4.10 7.10 0.13
N TRP A 69 -3.28 6.95 -0.91
CA TRP A 69 -1.93 6.43 -0.77
C TRP A 69 -1.05 7.33 0.09
N ASN A 70 -1.02 8.63 -0.19
CA ASN A 70 -0.24 9.59 0.58
C ASN A 70 -0.65 9.62 2.06
N LEU A 71 -1.95 9.56 2.35
CA LEU A 71 -2.46 9.48 3.72
C LEU A 71 -2.03 8.16 4.38
N TRP A 72 -2.12 7.04 3.67
CA TRP A 72 -1.70 5.74 4.18
C TRP A 72 -0.20 5.70 4.49
N SER A 73 0.64 6.10 3.53
CA SER A 73 2.10 6.12 3.68
C SER A 73 2.53 7.01 4.83
N LYS A 74 1.90 8.18 4.99
CA LYS A 74 2.14 9.07 6.13
C LYS A 74 1.77 8.39 7.44
N LYS A 75 0.59 7.75 7.51
CA LYS A 75 0.13 7.01 8.69
C LYS A 75 1.07 5.85 9.04
N CYS A 76 1.56 5.10 8.06
CA CYS A 76 2.56 4.06 8.27
C CYS A 76 3.89 4.61 8.79
N ALA A 77 4.33 5.78 8.30
CA ALA A 77 5.54 6.42 8.80
C ALA A 77 5.40 6.87 10.26
N GLU A 78 4.27 7.51 10.59
CA GLU A 78 3.99 8.04 11.95
C GLU A 78 3.69 6.92 12.96
N GLU A 79 3.02 5.85 12.54
CA GLU A 79 2.65 4.73 13.40
C GLU A 79 3.73 3.64 13.50
N SER A 80 4.81 3.71 12.71
CA SER A 80 5.97 2.82 12.84
C SER A 80 6.68 2.94 14.20
N GLU A 81 6.41 4.02 14.95
CA GLU A 81 6.86 4.23 16.33
C GLU A 81 5.79 3.91 17.41
N THR A 82 4.56 3.51 17.03
CA THR A 82 3.39 3.64 17.93
C THR A 82 2.56 2.37 18.15
N VAL A 83 2.78 1.27 17.41
CA VAL A 83 1.79 0.16 17.37
C VAL A 83 2.01 -0.98 18.39
N THR A 84 3.14 -1.10 19.10
CA THR A 84 3.37 -2.32 19.93
C THR A 84 3.54 -2.11 21.45
N TRP A 85 3.39 -0.88 21.98
CA TRP A 85 3.48 -0.61 23.44
C TRP A 85 2.39 0.33 23.99
N MET A 86 1.79 1.20 23.17
CA MET A 86 1.17 2.43 23.68
C MET A 86 -0.23 2.30 24.29
N THR A 87 -0.89 1.14 24.24
CA THR A 87 -2.29 1.04 24.69
C THR A 87 -2.46 0.49 26.12
N ALA A 88 -1.37 0.16 26.83
CA ALA A 88 -1.47 -0.36 28.20
C ALA A 88 -0.82 0.53 29.28
N ASN A 89 0.18 1.37 28.97
CA ASN A 89 0.98 2.08 30.00
C ASN A 89 1.35 3.55 29.69
N THR A 90 0.68 4.19 28.73
CA THR A 90 0.99 5.57 28.26
C THR A 90 -0.24 6.47 28.26
N GLN A 91 -0.08 7.72 28.71
CA GLN A 91 -1.09 8.79 28.66
C GLN A 91 -0.55 10.02 27.93
N LEU A 92 -1.39 10.74 27.17
CA LEU A 92 -0.97 11.92 26.41
C LEU A 92 -0.95 13.20 27.26
N CYS A 93 0.07 14.04 27.05
CA CYS A 93 0.12 15.36 27.68
C CYS A 93 -0.91 16.33 27.05
N PRO A 94 -1.76 17.01 27.84
CA PRO A 94 -2.78 17.92 27.31
C PRO A 94 -2.22 19.22 26.70
N LYS A 95 -0.93 19.53 26.90
CA LYS A 95 -0.28 20.74 26.38
C LYS A 95 0.48 20.48 25.09
N CYS A 96 1.22 19.38 25.00
CA CYS A 96 2.14 19.11 23.89
C CYS A 96 1.88 17.78 23.16
N SER A 97 0.87 17.02 23.58
CA SER A 97 0.47 15.73 22.99
C SER A 97 1.54 14.65 22.96
N LYS A 98 2.67 14.84 23.67
CA LYS A 98 3.70 13.80 23.80
C LYS A 98 3.23 12.69 24.76
N PRO A 99 3.53 11.42 24.46
CA PRO A 99 3.20 10.30 25.35
C PRO A 99 4.03 10.37 26.64
N VAL A 100 3.38 10.10 27.76
CA VAL A 100 3.99 10.06 29.09
C VAL A 100 3.72 8.67 29.68
N ASN A 101 4.77 7.98 30.09
CA ASN A 101 4.67 6.69 30.77
C ASN A 101 4.37 6.88 32.26
N ARG A 102 3.57 5.98 32.85
CA ARG A 102 3.36 5.95 34.30
C ARG A 102 4.58 5.35 35.00
N ILE A 103 5.24 6.14 35.84
CA ILE A 103 6.45 5.72 36.58
C ILE A 103 6.12 5.44 38.07
N SER A 104 4.96 5.89 38.55
CA SER A 104 4.54 5.73 39.96
C SER A 104 3.04 5.51 40.12
N GLY A 105 2.63 5.16 41.34
CA GLY A 105 1.22 5.00 41.70
C GLY A 105 0.41 6.30 41.74
N CYS A 106 1.06 7.49 41.71
CA CYS A 106 0.35 8.76 41.74
C CYS A 106 -0.39 9.03 40.41
N ASN A 107 -1.63 9.51 40.50
CA ASN A 107 -2.41 9.91 39.33
C ASN A 107 -2.11 11.34 38.87
N LEU A 108 -1.33 12.14 39.62
CA LEU A 108 -0.81 13.41 39.15
C LEU A 108 0.50 13.17 38.39
N MET A 109 0.51 13.51 37.11
CA MET A 109 1.65 13.31 36.23
C MET A 109 2.20 14.64 35.75
N THR A 110 3.51 14.68 35.51
CA THR A 110 4.20 15.86 35.00
C THR A 110 4.86 15.52 33.68
N CYS A 111 4.50 16.22 32.61
CA CYS A 111 5.16 16.08 31.33
C CYS A 111 6.52 16.80 31.35
N ILE A 112 7.45 16.35 30.49
CA ILE A 112 8.74 17.03 30.24
C ILE A 112 8.55 18.49 29.81
N CYS A 113 7.41 18.84 29.21
CA CYS A 113 7.09 20.23 28.86
C CYS A 113 6.65 21.12 30.05
N GLY A 114 6.65 20.58 31.27
CA GLY A 114 6.26 21.25 32.51
C GLY A 114 4.76 21.26 32.80
N GLN A 115 3.91 20.66 31.95
CA GLN A 115 2.47 20.58 32.22
C GLN A 115 2.16 19.46 33.21
N HIS A 116 1.44 19.78 34.28
CA HIS A 116 0.83 18.81 35.18
C HIS A 116 -0.54 18.39 34.68
N PHE A 117 -0.87 17.10 34.79
CA PHE A 117 -2.14 16.58 34.33
C PHE A 117 -2.53 15.31 35.09
N CYS A 118 -3.83 15.00 35.07
CA CYS A 118 -4.37 13.79 35.67
C CYS A 118 -4.17 12.59 34.75
N TRP A 119 -3.50 11.54 35.24
CA TRP A 119 -3.31 10.26 34.55
C TRP A 119 -4.65 9.63 34.14
N LEU A 120 -5.67 9.71 35.01
CA LEU A 120 -6.94 9.03 34.80
C LEU A 120 -7.74 9.60 33.63
N CYS A 121 -7.66 10.91 33.37
CA CYS A 121 -8.50 11.56 32.36
C CYS A 121 -7.75 12.46 31.37
N GLY A 122 -6.43 12.51 31.44
CA GLY A 122 -5.56 13.33 30.58
C GLY A 122 -5.72 14.85 30.75
N GLY A 123 -6.52 15.32 31.71
CA GLY A 123 -6.87 16.74 31.84
C GLY A 123 -5.75 17.55 32.52
N ALA A 124 -5.50 18.77 32.06
CA ALA A 124 -4.54 19.68 32.67
C ALA A 124 -4.92 20.00 34.13
N THR A 125 -3.92 20.05 35.02
CA THR A 125 -4.08 20.32 36.45
C THR A 125 -2.98 21.24 36.98
N GLY A 126 -3.14 21.70 38.23
CA GLY A 126 -2.05 22.28 39.02
C GLY A 126 -1.19 21.21 39.71
N LEU A 127 -0.26 21.66 40.56
CA LEU A 127 0.64 20.83 41.38
C LEU A 127 -0.02 20.28 42.64
N ASP A 128 -0.98 21.02 43.19
CA ASP A 128 -1.59 20.71 44.48
C ASP A 128 -2.49 19.48 44.37
N HIS A 129 -2.21 18.46 45.19
CA HIS A 129 -2.99 17.24 45.28
C HIS A 129 -2.86 16.61 46.68
N THR A 130 -3.85 15.80 47.04
CA THR A 130 -3.81 14.84 48.15
C THR A 130 -3.69 13.43 47.58
N TRP A 131 -3.57 12.42 48.46
CA TRP A 131 -3.53 11.02 48.02
C TRP A 131 -4.82 10.58 47.30
N THR A 132 -5.93 11.29 47.48
CA THR A 132 -7.27 10.92 46.99
C THR A 132 -7.87 11.92 45.99
N SER A 133 -7.31 13.12 45.83
CA SER A 133 -7.85 14.15 44.93
C SER A 133 -6.78 15.13 44.44
N ILE A 134 -6.96 15.67 43.22
CA ILE A 134 -6.13 16.76 42.69
C ILE A 134 -6.90 18.07 42.88
N SER A 135 -6.28 19.08 43.48
CA SER A 135 -6.92 20.36 43.80
C SER A 135 -7.41 21.05 42.53
N GLY A 136 -8.69 21.46 42.50
CA GLY A 136 -9.31 22.11 41.33
C GLY A 136 -9.62 21.18 40.16
N HIS A 137 -9.49 19.86 40.33
CA HIS A 137 -9.70 18.87 39.27
C HIS A 137 -10.64 17.74 39.72
N SER A 138 -11.73 17.54 38.98
CA SER A 138 -12.73 16.49 39.26
C SER A 138 -12.97 15.66 38.00
N CYS A 139 -12.35 14.49 37.91
CA CYS A 139 -12.50 13.56 36.77
C CYS A 139 -13.31 12.28 37.10
N GLY A 140 -13.81 12.14 38.33
CA GLY A 140 -14.61 10.98 38.76
C GLY A 140 -16.08 11.04 38.35
N ARG A 141 -16.51 12.07 37.61
CA ARG A 141 -17.85 12.14 37.02
C ARG A 141 -17.80 11.48 35.65
N TYR A 142 -18.68 10.51 35.45
CA TYR A 142 -18.94 9.89 34.16
C TYR A 142 -19.21 10.97 33.10
N ASN A 143 -18.49 10.90 31.98
CA ASN A 143 -18.61 11.85 30.89
C ASN A 143 -18.72 11.05 29.59
N ASP A 144 -19.95 10.98 29.08
CA ASP A 144 -20.33 10.24 27.87
C ASP A 144 -19.46 10.65 26.66
N ASP A 145 -19.12 11.93 26.53
CA ASP A 145 -18.34 12.42 25.39
C ASP A 145 -16.89 11.91 25.41
N LYS A 146 -16.29 11.79 26.60
CA LYS A 146 -14.91 11.29 26.74
C LYS A 146 -14.81 9.78 26.51
N GLU A 147 -15.78 9.03 27.01
CA GLU A 147 -15.84 7.58 26.77
C GLU A 147 -16.09 7.29 25.29
N TRP A 148 -17.02 8.02 24.65
CA TRP A 148 -17.26 7.89 23.22
C TRP A 148 -16.04 8.28 22.36
N GLN A 149 -15.30 9.34 22.73
CA GLN A 149 -14.05 9.70 22.07
C GLN A 149 -12.97 8.62 22.22
N LEU A 150 -12.83 8.04 23.41
CA LEU A 150 -11.89 6.95 23.68
C LEU A 150 -12.26 5.68 22.91
N GLU A 151 -13.53 5.29 22.91
CA GLU A 151 -14.02 4.13 22.17
C GLU A 151 -13.88 4.32 20.66
N ARG A 152 -14.13 5.53 20.15
CA ARG A 152 -13.85 5.88 18.75
C ARG A 152 -12.35 5.76 18.43
N ALA A 153 -11.48 6.38 19.22
CA ALA A 153 -10.04 6.32 19.00
C ALA A 153 -9.51 4.88 19.04
N LYS A 154 -10.03 4.06 19.97
CA LYS A 154 -9.72 2.63 20.06
C LYS A 154 -10.23 1.85 18.84
N ARG A 155 -11.45 2.13 18.37
CA ARG A 155 -12.00 1.53 17.15
C ARG A 155 -11.16 1.88 15.93
N ASP A 156 -10.76 3.13 15.78
CA ASP A 156 -9.95 3.60 14.67
C ASP A 156 -8.54 3.00 14.69
N SER A 157 -7.93 2.89 15.88
CA SER A 157 -6.63 2.23 16.07
C SER A 157 -6.70 0.72 15.77
N ASN A 158 -7.73 0.02 16.26
CA ASN A 158 -7.93 -1.40 15.95
C ASN A 158 -8.16 -1.62 14.45
N ARG A 159 -8.96 -0.75 13.83
CA ARG A 159 -9.25 -0.78 12.40
C ARG A 159 -7.97 -0.58 11.59
N TYR A 160 -7.18 0.44 11.92
CA TYR A 160 -5.89 0.66 11.27
C TYR A 160 -4.98 -0.56 11.42
N THR A 161 -4.81 -1.07 12.64
CA THR A 161 -3.94 -2.23 12.94
C THR A 161 -4.32 -3.44 12.08
N HIS A 162 -5.63 -3.71 11.95
CA HIS A 162 -6.13 -4.81 11.14
C HIS A 162 -5.73 -4.67 9.66
N TYR A 163 -6.03 -3.53 9.03
CA TYR A 163 -5.72 -3.32 7.61
C TYR A 163 -4.22 -3.14 7.36
N HIS A 164 -3.48 -2.58 8.32
CA HIS A 164 -2.03 -2.44 8.25
C HIS A 164 -1.34 -3.81 8.27
N TYR A 165 -1.76 -4.72 9.15
CA TYR A 165 -1.21 -6.07 9.19
C TYR A 165 -1.36 -6.78 7.84
N GLN A 166 -2.56 -6.73 7.25
CA GLN A 166 -2.86 -7.35 5.95
C GLN A 166 -2.05 -6.71 4.80
N TYR A 167 -2.07 -5.38 4.71
CA TYR A 167 -1.25 -4.62 3.76
C TYR A 167 0.22 -5.04 3.83
N LYS A 168 0.76 -5.04 5.05
CA LYS A 168 2.18 -5.31 5.33
C LYS A 168 2.57 -6.75 5.00
N ALA A 169 1.71 -7.71 5.33
CA ALA A 169 1.92 -9.12 5.01
C ALA A 169 2.13 -9.33 3.49
N HIS A 170 1.21 -8.81 2.66
CA HIS A 170 1.37 -8.93 1.20
C HIS A 170 2.52 -8.11 0.64
N ALA A 171 2.80 -6.93 1.20
CA ALA A 171 3.95 -6.12 0.79
C ALA A 171 5.29 -6.82 1.09
N ASP A 172 5.38 -7.56 2.20
CA ASP A 172 6.59 -8.32 2.53
C ASP A 172 6.67 -9.64 1.73
N SER A 173 5.56 -10.31 1.45
CA SER A 173 5.53 -11.45 0.51
C SER A 173 6.01 -11.05 -0.89
N LEU A 174 5.57 -9.91 -1.41
CA LEU A 174 6.02 -9.39 -2.70
C LEU A 174 7.55 -9.23 -2.77
N LYS A 175 8.19 -8.75 -1.68
CA LYS A 175 9.66 -8.64 -1.62
C LYS A 175 10.37 -9.99 -1.63
N LEU A 176 9.75 -11.03 -1.06
CA LEU A 176 10.30 -12.39 -1.10
C LEU A 176 10.15 -12.98 -2.51
N GLU A 177 8.99 -12.77 -3.13
CA GLU A 177 8.71 -13.21 -4.49
C GLU A 177 9.63 -12.56 -5.53
N ASP A 178 10.06 -11.31 -5.34
CA ASP A 178 11.08 -10.67 -6.18
C ASP A 178 12.42 -11.43 -6.17
N LYS A 179 12.79 -12.01 -5.02
CA LYS A 179 13.98 -12.87 -4.91
C LYS A 179 13.72 -14.23 -5.55
N LEU A 180 12.54 -14.80 -5.33
CA LEU A 180 12.12 -16.07 -5.94
C LEU A 180 12.13 -15.97 -7.46
N LYS A 181 11.59 -14.90 -8.04
CA LYS A 181 11.57 -14.65 -9.48
C LYS A 181 12.97 -14.70 -10.08
N LYS A 182 13.96 -14.08 -9.43
CA LYS A 182 15.37 -14.13 -9.88
C LYS A 182 15.93 -15.56 -9.83
N SER A 183 15.57 -16.35 -8.82
CA SER A 183 15.96 -17.76 -8.71
C SER A 183 15.33 -18.61 -9.82
N ILE A 184 14.02 -18.46 -10.02
CA ILE A 184 13.24 -19.14 -11.07
C ILE A 184 13.79 -18.83 -12.45
N LEU A 185 14.11 -17.56 -12.75
CA LEU A 185 14.71 -17.16 -14.02
C LEU A 185 16.02 -17.89 -14.30
N LYS A 186 16.90 -18.02 -13.29
CA LYS A 186 18.17 -18.76 -13.43
C LYS A 186 17.92 -20.24 -13.72
N LYS A 187 16.99 -20.87 -12.97
CA LYS A 187 16.61 -22.27 -13.15
C LYS A 187 15.99 -22.54 -14.54
N ALA A 188 15.13 -21.63 -14.99
CA ALA A 188 14.49 -21.67 -16.30
C ALA A 188 15.53 -21.64 -17.44
N VAL A 189 16.51 -20.74 -17.37
CA VAL A 189 17.60 -20.66 -18.36
C VAL A 189 18.42 -21.95 -18.36
N LEU A 190 18.88 -22.41 -17.18
CA LEU A 190 19.67 -23.64 -17.07
C LEU A 190 18.97 -24.86 -17.65
N ASN A 191 17.67 -25.02 -17.36
CA ASN A 191 16.90 -26.13 -17.91
C ASN A 191 16.70 -26.02 -19.42
N SER A 192 16.52 -24.82 -19.96
CA SER A 192 16.37 -24.64 -21.41
C SER A 192 17.65 -24.99 -22.19
N GLU A 193 18.81 -24.91 -21.53
CA GLU A 193 20.11 -25.29 -22.11
C GLU A 193 20.41 -26.78 -21.95
N THR A 194 19.90 -27.42 -20.90
CA THR A 194 20.31 -28.79 -20.50
C THR A 194 19.28 -29.88 -20.81
N LYS A 195 17.97 -29.54 -20.85
CA LYS A 195 16.88 -30.50 -21.10
C LYS A 195 16.43 -30.50 -22.56
N ASN A 196 15.63 -31.51 -22.94
CA ASN A 196 15.15 -31.70 -24.32
C ASN A 196 14.34 -30.49 -24.82
N GLN A 197 14.90 -29.74 -25.76
CA GLN A 197 14.29 -28.53 -26.33
C GLN A 197 12.91 -28.78 -26.94
N ALA A 198 12.62 -29.97 -27.48
CA ALA A 198 11.32 -30.26 -28.07
C ALA A 198 10.14 -30.12 -27.08
N VAL A 199 10.39 -30.28 -25.77
CA VAL A 199 9.38 -30.18 -24.69
C VAL A 199 9.56 -28.88 -23.89
N PHE A 200 10.80 -28.40 -23.72
CA PHE A 200 11.17 -27.25 -22.88
C PHE A 200 11.52 -25.98 -23.67
N ASN A 201 10.91 -25.79 -24.84
CA ASN A 201 11.26 -24.71 -25.78
C ASN A 201 11.19 -23.28 -25.19
N ASP A 202 10.31 -23.01 -24.23
CA ASP A 202 10.44 -21.83 -23.36
C ASP A 202 9.79 -22.03 -21.97
N TYR A 203 10.38 -21.41 -20.95
CA TYR A 203 9.83 -21.28 -19.60
C TYR A 203 9.07 -19.96 -19.40
N ASN A 204 8.62 -19.34 -20.51
CA ASN A 204 7.96 -18.04 -20.49
C ASN A 204 6.66 -18.08 -19.66
N TRP A 205 6.00 -19.24 -19.61
CA TRP A 205 4.81 -19.45 -18.79
C TRP A 205 5.07 -19.26 -17.29
N VAL A 206 6.25 -19.65 -16.77
CA VAL A 206 6.60 -19.41 -15.35
C VAL A 206 6.85 -17.93 -15.12
N ILE A 207 7.56 -17.27 -16.05
CA ILE A 207 7.87 -15.84 -15.95
C ILE A 207 6.57 -15.02 -15.94
N LYS A 208 5.65 -15.31 -16.88
CA LYS A 208 4.32 -14.69 -16.91
C LYS A 208 3.52 -14.96 -15.63
N GLY A 209 3.63 -16.19 -15.09
CA GLY A 209 3.03 -16.54 -13.80
C GLY A 209 3.58 -15.68 -12.66
N MET A 210 4.90 -15.50 -12.59
CA MET A 210 5.55 -14.63 -11.61
C MET A 210 5.17 -13.15 -11.78
N ASP A 211 5.10 -12.65 -13.02
CA ASP A 211 4.68 -11.28 -13.30
C ASP A 211 3.23 -11.01 -12.83
N LEU A 212 2.34 -11.97 -13.07
CA LEU A 212 0.97 -11.92 -12.58
C LEU A 212 0.90 -12.01 -11.05
N LEU A 213 1.70 -12.89 -10.43
CA LEU A 213 1.79 -13.03 -8.97
C LEU A 213 2.23 -11.71 -8.33
N SER A 214 3.36 -11.13 -8.76
CA SER A 214 3.87 -9.87 -8.23
C SER A 214 2.85 -8.73 -8.38
N ARG A 215 2.16 -8.67 -9.52
CA ARG A 215 1.13 -7.65 -9.77
C ARG A 215 -0.08 -7.83 -8.87
N SER A 216 -0.61 -9.06 -8.77
CA SER A 216 -1.78 -9.37 -7.96
C SER A 216 -1.51 -9.18 -6.46
N ARG A 217 -0.31 -9.49 -5.99
CA ARG A 217 0.16 -9.19 -4.62
C ARG A 217 0.19 -7.70 -4.32
N ARG A 218 0.73 -6.89 -5.23
CA ARG A 218 0.70 -5.43 -5.08
C ARG A 218 -0.73 -4.90 -5.03
N ILE A 219 -1.59 -5.35 -5.94
CA ILE A 219 -3.01 -4.98 -5.96
C ILE A 219 -3.68 -5.35 -4.63
N LEU A 220 -3.46 -6.57 -4.15
CA LEU A 220 -4.05 -7.06 -2.92
C LEU A 220 -3.54 -6.29 -1.71
N SER A 221 -2.23 -6.06 -1.60
CA SER A 221 -1.63 -5.21 -0.56
C SER A 221 -2.28 -3.83 -0.55
N ASN A 222 -2.34 -3.15 -1.70
CA ASN A 222 -2.89 -1.81 -1.84
C ASN A 222 -4.43 -1.75 -1.71
N SER A 223 -5.12 -2.90 -1.79
CA SER A 223 -6.57 -2.96 -1.61
C SER A 223 -6.99 -2.77 -0.14
N PHE A 224 -6.14 -3.09 0.84
CA PHE A 224 -6.46 -2.88 2.26
C PHE A 224 -6.46 -1.40 2.67
N PRO A 225 -5.47 -0.57 2.28
CA PRO A 225 -5.55 0.88 2.42
C PRO A 225 -6.77 1.46 1.70
N PHE A 226 -7.11 0.94 0.51
CA PHE A 226 -8.30 1.38 -0.22
C PHE A 226 -9.57 1.15 0.61
N VAL A 227 -9.77 -0.06 1.18
CA VAL A 227 -10.92 -0.37 2.06
C VAL A 227 -10.93 0.51 3.32
N PHE A 228 -9.74 0.75 3.90
CA PHE A 228 -9.61 1.62 5.08
C PHE A 228 -10.15 3.02 4.81
N TYR A 229 -9.87 3.63 3.66
CA TYR A 229 -10.36 4.96 3.34
C TYR A 229 -11.77 4.96 2.73
N MET A 230 -12.05 4.07 1.78
CA MET A 230 -13.32 4.00 1.05
C MET A 230 -14.52 3.78 1.96
N PHE A 231 -14.37 2.92 2.98
CA PHE A 231 -15.44 2.61 3.94
C PHE A 231 -15.18 3.24 5.31
N GLY A 232 -14.22 4.17 5.40
CA GLY A 232 -13.90 4.91 6.62
C GLY A 232 -14.74 6.17 6.81
N GLU A 233 -14.55 6.83 7.94
CA GLU A 233 -15.19 8.12 8.23
C GLU A 233 -14.38 9.33 7.70
N GLU A 234 -13.21 9.09 7.11
CA GLU A 234 -12.23 10.14 6.78
C GLU A 234 -12.47 10.80 5.42
N LEU A 235 -12.76 10.02 4.37
CA LEU A 235 -12.86 10.54 2.99
C LEU A 235 -14.27 10.43 2.37
N PHE A 236 -14.97 9.32 2.60
CA PHE A 236 -16.24 9.01 1.90
C PHE A 236 -17.44 8.96 2.85
N LYS A 237 -17.36 9.61 4.01
CA LYS A 237 -18.38 9.51 5.05
C LYS A 237 -19.77 9.91 4.56
N ASP A 238 -19.86 10.98 3.79
CA ASP A 238 -21.13 11.57 3.36
C ASP A 238 -21.57 11.11 1.96
N GLU A 239 -20.81 10.20 1.34
CA GLU A 239 -21.04 9.72 -0.03
C GLU A 239 -21.96 8.50 -0.09
N MET A 240 -22.16 7.80 1.03
CA MET A 240 -23.03 6.62 1.10
C MET A 240 -23.68 6.46 2.47
N SER A 241 -24.91 5.93 2.48
CA SER A 241 -25.60 5.57 3.72
C SER A 241 -24.84 4.47 4.48
N ASP A 242 -25.03 4.37 5.79
CA ASP A 242 -24.37 3.34 6.61
C ASP A 242 -24.71 1.92 6.13
N LYS A 243 -25.96 1.71 5.69
CA LYS A 243 -26.42 0.43 5.14
C LYS A 243 -25.74 0.10 3.81
N ASP A 244 -25.65 1.07 2.90
CA ASP A 244 -24.99 0.86 1.61
C ASP A 244 -23.49 0.63 1.81
N ARG A 245 -22.87 1.34 2.76
CA ARG A 245 -21.48 1.17 3.14
C ARG A 245 -21.20 -0.24 3.60
N GLU A 246 -22.02 -0.78 4.50
CA GLU A 246 -21.88 -2.13 5.01
C GLU A 246 -22.02 -3.18 3.90
N ILE A 247 -23.05 -3.05 3.04
CA ILE A 247 -23.28 -3.97 1.93
C ILE A 247 -22.09 -3.94 0.96
N LYS A 248 -21.68 -2.74 0.52
CA LYS A 248 -20.55 -2.59 -0.40
C LYS A 248 -19.26 -3.09 0.25
N LYS A 249 -18.96 -2.73 1.49
CA LYS A 249 -17.78 -3.22 2.21
C LYS A 249 -17.73 -4.75 2.22
N ASN A 250 -18.82 -5.42 2.58
CA ASN A 250 -18.88 -6.89 2.61
C ASN A 250 -18.66 -7.50 1.22
N LEU A 251 -19.21 -6.90 0.16
CA LEU A 251 -18.97 -7.34 -1.22
C LEU A 251 -17.49 -7.16 -1.61
N PHE A 252 -16.84 -6.06 -1.21
CA PHE A 252 -15.42 -5.83 -1.45
C PHE A 252 -14.55 -6.86 -0.75
N GLU A 253 -14.76 -7.03 0.56
CA GLU A 253 -13.95 -7.93 1.37
C GLU A 253 -14.12 -9.38 0.92
N ASN A 254 -15.33 -9.78 0.47
CA ASN A 254 -15.54 -11.08 -0.17
C ASN A 254 -14.71 -11.26 -1.46
N GLN A 255 -14.58 -10.21 -2.28
CA GLN A 255 -13.71 -10.26 -3.47
C GLN A 255 -12.23 -10.31 -3.09
N GLN A 256 -11.79 -9.58 -2.05
CA GLN A 256 -10.41 -9.64 -1.55
C GLN A 256 -10.05 -11.05 -1.10
N VAL A 257 -10.89 -11.70 -0.30
CA VAL A 257 -10.65 -13.06 0.21
C VAL A 257 -10.58 -14.07 -0.94
N GLN A 258 -11.42 -13.92 -1.97
CA GLN A 258 -11.37 -14.79 -3.15
C GLN A 258 -10.07 -14.59 -3.94
N LEU A 259 -9.65 -13.34 -4.16
CA LEU A 259 -8.40 -13.02 -4.83
C LEU A 259 -7.20 -13.54 -4.03
N GLU A 260 -7.15 -13.28 -2.72
CA GLU A 260 -6.11 -13.75 -1.81
C GLU A 260 -5.92 -15.26 -1.91
N ARG A 261 -7.00 -16.04 -1.78
CA ARG A 261 -6.93 -17.51 -1.89
C ARG A 261 -6.34 -17.98 -3.22
N ASP A 262 -6.70 -17.35 -4.33
CA ASP A 262 -6.22 -17.75 -5.65
C ASP A 262 -4.78 -17.29 -5.89
N VAL A 263 -4.38 -16.15 -5.32
CA VAL A 263 -3.00 -15.64 -5.29
C VAL A 263 -2.10 -16.57 -4.48
N GLU A 264 -2.52 -17.04 -3.30
CA GLU A 264 -1.75 -17.99 -2.50
C GLU A 264 -1.54 -19.32 -3.24
N LYS A 265 -2.58 -19.85 -3.91
CA LYS A 265 -2.46 -21.07 -4.73
C LYS A 265 -1.50 -20.88 -5.90
N LEU A 266 -1.51 -19.71 -6.53
CA LEU A 266 -0.58 -19.38 -7.61
C LEU A 266 0.86 -19.31 -7.08
N SER A 267 1.08 -18.68 -5.92
CA SER A 267 2.37 -18.64 -5.22
C SER A 267 2.89 -20.05 -4.94
N GLU A 268 2.07 -20.88 -4.29
CA GLU A 268 2.41 -22.26 -3.96
C GLU A 268 2.76 -23.08 -5.21
N SER A 269 2.01 -22.88 -6.30
CA SER A 269 2.27 -23.57 -7.56
C SER A 269 3.60 -23.13 -8.18
N LEU A 270 3.94 -21.85 -8.10
CA LEU A 270 5.18 -21.28 -8.66
C LEU A 270 6.43 -21.61 -7.83
N GLU A 271 6.26 -21.92 -6.54
CA GLU A 271 7.33 -22.35 -5.64
C GLU A 271 7.75 -23.82 -5.82
N GLN A 272 6.95 -24.61 -6.54
CA GLN A 272 7.26 -26.02 -6.82
C GLN A 272 8.59 -26.17 -7.59
N PRO A 273 9.39 -27.22 -7.32
CA PRO A 273 10.70 -27.44 -7.94
C PRO A 273 10.56 -27.96 -9.38
N PHE A 274 10.04 -27.13 -10.28
CA PHE A 274 9.85 -27.46 -11.69
C PHE A 274 11.16 -27.88 -12.39
N ASP A 275 12.30 -27.51 -11.82
CA ASP A 275 13.61 -27.87 -12.33
C ASP A 275 13.93 -29.36 -12.18
N GLU A 276 13.37 -30.00 -11.17
CA GLU A 276 13.56 -31.42 -10.85
C GLU A 276 12.51 -32.32 -11.53
N TYR A 277 11.49 -31.73 -12.14
CA TYR A 277 10.36 -32.45 -12.71
C TYR A 277 10.64 -33.11 -14.06
N ASP A 278 9.90 -34.19 -14.31
CA ASP A 278 9.76 -34.83 -15.60
C ASP A 278 8.79 -34.06 -16.53
N ASP A 279 8.73 -34.48 -17.80
CA ASP A 279 7.93 -33.84 -18.84
C ASP A 279 6.43 -33.77 -18.48
N ALA A 280 5.88 -34.83 -17.91
CA ALA A 280 4.45 -34.90 -17.58
C ALA A 280 4.12 -33.98 -16.41
N GLN A 281 4.99 -33.92 -15.41
CA GLN A 281 4.88 -33.03 -14.25
C GLN A 281 4.96 -31.55 -14.67
N VAL A 282 5.90 -31.19 -15.56
CA VAL A 282 6.02 -29.80 -16.04
C VAL A 282 4.80 -29.40 -16.88
N LEU A 283 4.30 -30.28 -17.75
CA LEU A 283 3.09 -29.99 -18.53
C LEU A 283 1.86 -29.81 -17.64
N LYS A 284 1.73 -30.62 -16.58
CA LYS A 284 0.67 -30.47 -15.59
C LYS A 284 0.78 -29.13 -14.86
N MET A 285 1.96 -28.81 -14.32
CA MET A 285 2.23 -27.56 -13.62
C MET A 285 1.96 -26.34 -14.51
N LYS A 286 2.37 -26.37 -15.77
CA LYS A 286 2.06 -25.32 -16.76
C LYS A 286 0.55 -25.14 -16.95
N GLY A 287 -0.19 -26.24 -17.06
CA GLY A 287 -1.65 -26.21 -17.18
C GLY A 287 -2.33 -25.64 -15.93
N ASP A 288 -1.85 -26.00 -14.75
CA ASP A 288 -2.38 -25.53 -13.48
C ASP A 288 -2.12 -24.03 -13.27
N ILE A 289 -0.89 -23.57 -13.53
CA ILE A 289 -0.53 -22.13 -13.48
C ILE A 289 -1.32 -21.32 -14.49
N HIS A 290 -1.54 -21.84 -15.70
CA HIS A 290 -2.35 -21.14 -16.70
C HIS A 290 -3.80 -20.94 -16.23
N LYS A 291 -4.44 -22.00 -15.70
CA LYS A 291 -5.81 -21.93 -15.19
C LYS A 291 -5.93 -21.00 -13.99
N LEU A 292 -5.02 -21.13 -13.01
CA LEU A 292 -4.96 -20.25 -11.85
C LEU A 292 -4.71 -18.79 -12.27
N GLY A 293 -3.81 -18.57 -13.23
CA GLY A 293 -3.52 -17.25 -13.75
C GLY A 293 -4.73 -16.57 -14.39
N ILE A 294 -5.52 -17.30 -15.19
CA ILE A 294 -6.79 -16.78 -15.73
C ILE A 294 -7.76 -16.38 -14.61
N ASN A 295 -7.86 -17.18 -13.55
CA ASN A 295 -8.75 -16.87 -12.42
C ASN A 295 -8.30 -15.63 -11.66
N VAL A 296 -7.01 -15.54 -11.33
CA VAL A 296 -6.42 -14.38 -10.65
C VAL A 296 -6.60 -13.11 -11.47
N ASP A 297 -6.28 -13.15 -12.77
CA ASP A 297 -6.45 -12.00 -13.67
C ASP A 297 -7.91 -11.52 -13.73
N ASN A 298 -8.86 -12.46 -13.86
CA ASN A 298 -10.28 -12.16 -13.85
C ASN A 298 -10.75 -11.56 -12.52
N HIS A 299 -10.26 -12.03 -11.38
CA HIS A 299 -10.58 -11.46 -10.08
C HIS A 299 -10.03 -10.04 -9.93
N CYS A 300 -8.79 -9.79 -10.35
CA CYS A 300 -8.24 -8.44 -10.38
C CYS A 300 -9.08 -7.51 -11.28
N LYS A 301 -9.42 -7.96 -12.49
CA LYS A 301 -10.24 -7.17 -13.42
C LYS A 301 -11.61 -6.83 -12.83
N LYS A 302 -12.31 -7.82 -12.26
CA LYS A 302 -13.62 -7.60 -11.61
C LYS A 302 -13.53 -6.64 -10.44
N MET A 303 -12.50 -6.75 -9.60
CA MET A 303 -12.26 -5.83 -8.49
C MET A 303 -12.12 -4.38 -9.00
N TYR A 304 -11.32 -4.16 -10.04
CA TYR A 304 -11.12 -2.82 -10.61
C TYR A 304 -12.37 -2.26 -11.31
N GLU A 305 -13.09 -3.09 -12.08
CA GLU A 305 -14.35 -2.70 -12.69
C GLU A 305 -15.37 -2.28 -11.64
N TRP A 306 -15.42 -3.00 -10.52
CA TRP A 306 -16.34 -2.70 -9.43
C TRP A 306 -15.92 -1.45 -8.64
N ILE A 307 -14.61 -1.24 -8.42
CA ILE A 307 -14.10 0.01 -7.83
C ILE A 307 -14.47 1.22 -8.70
N ASP A 308 -14.19 1.18 -10.00
CA ASP A 308 -14.45 2.31 -10.89
C ASP A 308 -15.96 2.56 -11.08
N LYS A 309 -16.79 1.51 -11.20
CA LYS A 309 -18.22 1.69 -11.49
C LYS A 309 -19.10 1.88 -10.27
N GLU A 310 -18.86 1.15 -9.19
CA GLU A 310 -19.79 1.08 -8.04
C GLU A 310 -19.30 1.85 -6.81
N LEU A 311 -18.00 2.12 -6.70
CA LEU A 311 -17.40 2.81 -5.56
C LEU A 311 -17.00 4.25 -5.89
N LEU A 312 -16.05 4.43 -6.81
CA LEU A 312 -15.52 5.75 -7.16
C LEU A 312 -16.35 6.45 -8.25
N GLY A 313 -16.96 5.70 -9.17
CA GLY A 313 -17.78 6.23 -10.26
C GLY A 313 -18.97 7.09 -9.81
N PRO A 314 -19.75 6.67 -8.79
CA PRO A 314 -20.85 7.46 -8.26
C PRO A 314 -20.40 8.64 -7.39
N SER A 315 -19.11 8.73 -7.05
CA SER A 315 -18.63 9.72 -6.08
C SER A 315 -18.58 11.12 -6.67
N LYS A 316 -18.98 12.11 -5.86
CA LYS A 316 -18.88 13.54 -6.20
C LYS A 316 -17.43 14.00 -6.32
N PHE A 317 -16.49 13.27 -5.73
CA PHE A 317 -15.05 13.55 -5.72
C PHE A 317 -14.26 12.72 -6.72
N ARG A 318 -14.90 12.19 -7.78
CA ARG A 318 -14.24 11.37 -8.80
C ARG A 318 -12.95 12.00 -9.35
N PHE A 319 -12.91 13.32 -9.49
CA PHE A 319 -11.73 14.06 -9.98
C PHE A 319 -10.54 14.08 -9.00
N GLN A 320 -10.77 13.80 -7.71
CA GLN A 320 -9.71 13.72 -6.68
C GLN A 320 -9.27 12.27 -6.42
N HIS A 321 -10.08 11.30 -6.84
CA HIS A 321 -9.87 9.88 -6.58
C HIS A 321 -9.80 9.08 -7.88
N PHE A 322 -8.76 9.33 -8.67
CA PHE A 322 -8.44 8.52 -9.84
C PHE A 322 -7.57 7.32 -9.46
N ILE A 323 -7.85 6.16 -10.07
CA ILE A 323 -7.04 4.95 -9.97
C ILE A 323 -6.57 4.52 -11.36
N ALA A 324 -5.38 3.93 -11.46
CA ALA A 324 -4.91 3.42 -12.74
C ALA A 324 -5.83 2.28 -13.24
N PRO A 325 -6.12 2.19 -14.55
CA PRO A 325 -6.91 1.08 -15.07
C PRO A 325 -6.14 -0.24 -14.96
N TYR A 326 -6.84 -1.32 -14.66
CA TYR A 326 -6.26 -2.66 -14.65
C TYR A 326 -5.83 -3.08 -16.07
N ARG A 327 -4.65 -3.71 -16.18
CA ARG A 327 -4.13 -4.28 -17.42
C ARG A 327 -3.56 -5.68 -17.16
N SER A 328 -4.05 -6.68 -17.89
CA SER A 328 -3.63 -8.09 -17.75
C SER A 328 -2.17 -8.35 -18.16
N GLU A 329 -1.58 -7.48 -18.98
CA GLU A 329 -0.16 -7.53 -19.34
C GLU A 329 0.72 -6.69 -18.40
N GLY A 330 0.12 -5.98 -17.44
CA GLY A 330 0.82 -5.15 -16.46
C GLY A 330 0.90 -3.67 -16.85
N ILE A 331 1.75 -2.95 -16.11
CA ILE A 331 1.95 -1.52 -16.29
C ILE A 331 2.60 -1.26 -17.65
N GLU A 332 2.14 -0.22 -18.34
CA GLU A 332 2.67 0.16 -19.64
C GLU A 332 4.13 0.60 -19.53
N LYS A 333 4.99 -0.01 -20.34
CA LYS A 333 6.39 0.39 -20.48
C LYS A 333 6.48 1.69 -21.27
N ALA A 334 7.20 2.67 -20.73
CA ALA A 334 7.48 3.91 -21.42
C ALA A 334 8.23 3.65 -22.73
N ILE A 335 7.77 4.29 -23.80
CA ILE A 335 8.42 4.24 -25.10
C ILE A 335 9.78 4.92 -25.00
N VAL A 336 10.83 4.23 -25.45
CA VAL A 336 12.18 4.79 -25.51
C VAL A 336 12.29 5.65 -26.76
N PHE A 337 12.33 6.96 -26.58
CA PHE A 337 12.78 7.87 -27.61
C PHE A 337 14.31 7.87 -27.57
N SER A 338 14.93 7.20 -28.53
CA SER A 338 16.37 7.36 -28.77
C SER A 338 16.56 8.52 -29.74
N ASP A 339 17.48 9.43 -29.42
CA ASP A 339 17.90 10.48 -30.34
C ASP A 339 18.51 9.82 -31.59
N ARG A 340 17.66 9.61 -32.59
CA ARG A 340 18.05 9.57 -33.99
C ARG A 340 17.57 10.86 -34.61
N GLY A 341 18.43 11.87 -34.55
CA GLY A 341 18.25 13.18 -35.17
C GLY A 341 19.47 14.03 -34.90
#